data_AF-A0A8B7UGH6-F1
#
_entry.id   AF-A0A8B7UGH6-F1
#
_cell.length_a   1.000
_cell.length_b   1.000
_cell.length_c   1.000
_cell.angle_alpha   90.00
_cell.angle_beta   90.00
_cell.angle_gamma   90.00
#
_symmetry.space_group_name_H-M   'P 1'
#
loop_
_entity.id
_entity.type
_entity.pdbx_description
1 polymer ?
#
loop_
_entity_poly.entity_id
_entity_poly.type
_entity_poly.pdbx_seq_one_letter_code
_entity_poly.pdbx_strand_id
1 'polypeptide(L)'
;MSRFQQPPLVTGISPNEGIPWTKVTIRGENLGIGPIDLIGLTICGHNCLLTAEWMSASKIVCRVGQAKNDKGDIIVTTKSGGKGTSTVSFKLLKPEKIGILDQSACVVDEMNYYDMRTDRNKEFLFVLPPCEPSWH
;
A
#
# COMPACT_ATOMS: atom_id res chain seq x y z
N MET A 1 29.86 1.06 -27.61
CA MET A 1 28.72 1.89 -28.05
C MET A 1 27.71 1.96 -26.92
N SER A 2 27.55 3.12 -26.25
CA SER A 2 26.49 3.27 -25.25
C SER A 2 25.16 3.41 -26.00
N ARG A 3 24.29 2.41 -25.88
CA ARG A 3 22.90 2.55 -26.35
C ARG A 3 22.22 3.56 -25.42
N PHE A 4 22.11 4.81 -25.87
CA PHE A 4 21.24 5.78 -25.23
C PHE A 4 19.80 5.24 -25.33
N GLN A 5 19.19 4.99 -24.18
CA GLN A 5 17.81 4.53 -24.10
C GLN A 5 16.88 5.74 -23.94
N GLN A 6 15.61 5.53 -24.26
CA GLN A 6 14.57 6.50 -23.92
C GLN A 6 14.56 6.73 -22.39
N PRO A 7 14.20 7.94 -21.95
CA PRO A 7 14.10 8.21 -20.52
C PRO A 7 13.08 7.27 -19.87
N PRO A 8 13.34 6.80 -18.63
CA PRO A 8 12.41 5.93 -17.93
C PRO A 8 11.08 6.64 -17.70
N LEU A 9 9.98 6.01 -18.07
CA LEU A 9 8.65 6.55 -17.86
C LEU A 9 7.90 5.66 -16.87
N VAL A 10 7.51 6.21 -15.73
CA VAL A 10 6.67 5.53 -14.75
C VAL A 10 5.21 5.81 -15.07
N THR A 11 4.47 4.76 -15.43
CA THR A 11 3.06 4.83 -15.81
C THR A 11 2.12 4.41 -14.69
N GLY A 12 2.61 3.66 -13.70
CA GLY A 12 1.77 3.16 -12.62
C GLY A 12 2.55 2.76 -11.37
N ILE A 13 1.87 2.81 -10.22
CA ILE A 13 2.38 2.30 -8.95
C ILE A 13 1.26 1.57 -8.21
N SER A 14 1.60 0.44 -7.60
CA SER A 14 0.65 -0.38 -6.84
C SER A 14 1.29 -0.86 -5.53
N PRO A 15 0.67 -0.56 -4.37
CA PRO A 15 -0.47 0.35 -4.19
C PRO A 15 -0.12 1.82 -4.50
N ASN A 16 -1.14 2.66 -4.77
CA ASN A 16 -0.97 4.10 -5.04
C ASN A 16 -0.85 4.94 -3.75
N GLU A 17 -1.23 4.35 -2.61
CA GLU A 17 -1.12 4.94 -1.30
C GLU A 17 -0.66 3.90 -0.27
N GLY A 18 -0.10 4.36 0.83
CA GLY A 18 0.35 3.48 1.90
C GLY A 18 1.20 4.19 2.93
N ILE A 19 1.46 3.50 4.04
CA ILE A 19 2.34 3.99 5.11
C ILE A 19 3.82 3.89 4.70
N PRO A 20 4.74 4.60 5.37
CA PRO A 20 6.18 4.37 5.22
C PRO A 20 6.51 2.88 5.38
N TRP A 21 7.52 2.43 4.65
CA TRP A 21 7.99 1.04 4.57
C TRP A 21 7.05 0.05 3.84
N THR A 22 5.96 0.54 3.24
CA THR A 22 5.10 -0.29 2.39
C THR A 22 5.86 -0.73 1.14
N LYS A 23 5.71 -2.02 0.79
CA LYS A 23 6.22 -2.59 -0.45
C LYS A 23 5.35 -2.12 -1.61
N VAL A 24 5.95 -1.42 -2.56
CA VAL A 24 5.28 -0.92 -3.77
C VAL A 24 5.91 -1.52 -5.01
N THR A 25 5.07 -1.74 -6.01
CA THR A 25 5.46 -2.18 -7.34
C THR A 25 5.27 -1.03 -8.31
N ILE A 26 6.37 -0.55 -8.85
CA ILE A 26 6.42 0.49 -9.88
C ILE A 26 6.34 -0.20 -11.23
N ARG A 27 5.43 0.27 -12.07
CA ARG A 27 5.24 -0.15 -13.45
C ARG A 27 5.56 1.01 -14.39
N GLY A 28 6.15 0.69 -15.53
CA GLY A 28 6.58 1.71 -16.47
C GLY A 28 7.23 1.13 -17.72
N GLU A 29 7.96 2.00 -18.40
CA GLU A 29 8.67 1.72 -19.64
C GLU A 29 10.11 2.21 -19.50
N ASN A 30 11.06 1.45 -20.07
CA ASN A 30 12.49 1.79 -20.07
C ASN A 30 13.09 2.04 -18.67
N LEU A 31 12.64 1.31 -17.64
CA LEU A 31 13.12 1.40 -16.25
C LEU A 31 14.55 0.87 -16.02
N GLY A 32 15.33 0.71 -17.08
CA GLY A 32 16.69 0.16 -17.08
C GLY A 32 16.77 -1.18 -17.82
N ILE A 33 17.95 -1.46 -18.37
CA ILE A 33 18.24 -2.69 -19.12
C ILE A 33 18.58 -3.84 -18.16
N GLY A 34 19.10 -3.51 -16.98
CA GLY A 34 19.37 -4.45 -15.91
C GLY A 34 19.48 -3.77 -14.54
N PRO A 35 19.73 -4.55 -13.48
CA PRO A 35 19.81 -4.03 -12.12
C PRO A 35 20.95 -3.02 -11.93
N ILE A 36 22.06 -3.18 -12.68
CA ILE A 36 23.21 -2.26 -12.62
C ILE A 36 22.99 -0.92 -13.35
N ASP A 37 21.99 -0.86 -14.23
CA ASP A 37 21.61 0.40 -14.89
C ASP A 37 20.79 1.29 -13.96
N LEU A 38 20.12 0.73 -12.94
CA LEU A 38 19.35 1.50 -11.96
C LEU A 38 20.30 2.17 -10.96
N ILE A 39 20.58 3.45 -11.18
CA ILE A 39 21.52 4.23 -10.35
C ILE A 39 20.82 5.10 -9.30
N GLY A 40 19.50 5.30 -9.42
CA GLY A 40 18.73 6.09 -8.47
C GLY A 40 17.24 5.78 -8.52
N LEU A 41 16.62 5.74 -7.35
CA LEU A 41 15.17 5.67 -7.22
C LEU A 41 14.75 6.60 -6.09
N THR A 42 13.91 7.58 -6.39
CA THR A 42 13.41 8.55 -5.42
C THR A 42 11.89 8.56 -5.43
N ILE A 43 11.27 8.37 -4.27
CA ILE A 43 9.80 8.38 -4.11
C ILE A 43 9.47 9.40 -3.03
N CYS A 44 8.60 10.37 -3.32
CA CYS A 44 8.16 11.35 -2.33
C CYS A 44 9.35 12.15 -1.71
N GLY A 45 10.45 12.30 -2.47
CA GLY A 45 11.71 12.92 -2.01
C GLY A 45 12.64 12.00 -1.20
N HIS A 46 12.29 10.73 -0.98
CA HIS A 46 13.12 9.74 -0.28
C HIS A 46 13.87 8.85 -1.26
N ASN A 47 15.18 8.65 -1.04
CA ASN A 47 15.97 7.73 -1.85
C ASN A 47 15.67 6.28 -1.44
N CYS A 48 15.00 5.54 -2.33
CA CYS A 48 14.58 4.16 -2.11
C CYS A 48 15.49 3.14 -2.82
N LEU A 49 16.64 3.57 -3.37
CA LEU A 49 17.54 2.73 -4.15
C LEU A 49 18.06 1.50 -3.37
N LEU A 50 18.33 1.68 -2.08
CA LEU A 50 18.81 0.60 -1.20
C LEU A 50 17.83 -0.57 -1.07
N THR A 51 16.53 -0.30 -1.24
CA THR A 51 15.46 -1.31 -1.17
C THR A 51 14.88 -1.64 -2.53
N ALA A 52 15.43 -1.05 -3.60
CA ALA A 52 14.94 -1.22 -4.94
C ALA A 52 15.44 -2.55 -5.51
N GLU A 53 14.49 -3.37 -5.92
CA GLU A 53 14.71 -4.63 -6.59
C GLU A 53 14.21 -4.48 -8.03
N TRP A 54 15.15 -4.44 -8.95
CA TRP A 54 14.83 -4.42 -10.38
C TRP A 54 14.38 -5.83 -10.80
N MET A 55 13.17 -5.91 -11.38
CA MET A 55 12.61 -7.17 -11.90
C MET A 55 12.73 -7.23 -13.41
N SER A 56 12.38 -6.14 -14.09
CA SER A 56 12.42 -6.02 -15.54
C SER A 56 12.47 -4.56 -15.97
N ALA A 57 12.68 -4.31 -17.26
CA ALA A 57 12.64 -2.98 -17.85
C ALA A 57 11.28 -2.25 -17.68
N SER A 58 10.25 -2.93 -17.21
CA SER A 58 8.90 -2.40 -16.98
C SER A 58 8.41 -2.56 -15.54
N LYS A 59 9.22 -3.17 -14.66
CA LYS A 59 8.81 -3.47 -13.28
C LYS A 59 9.98 -3.33 -12.32
N ILE A 60 9.77 -2.50 -11.30
CA ILE A 60 10.67 -2.36 -10.16
C ILE A 60 9.84 -2.51 -8.89
N VAL A 61 10.36 -3.26 -7.93
CA VAL A 61 9.76 -3.41 -6.61
C VAL A 61 10.63 -2.66 -5.62
N CYS A 62 10.05 -1.87 -4.72
CA CYS A 62 10.81 -1.18 -3.70
C CYS A 62 9.96 -0.93 -2.45
N ARG A 63 10.59 -0.43 -1.39
CA ARG A 63 9.85 0.03 -0.21
C ARG A 63 9.89 1.55 -0.16
N VAL A 64 8.73 2.16 0.04
CA VAL A 64 8.64 3.61 0.15
C VAL A 64 9.19 4.05 1.50
N GLY A 65 10.06 5.06 1.52
CA GLY A 65 10.55 5.65 2.77
C GLY A 65 9.62 6.70 3.35
N GLN A 66 10.13 7.46 4.32
CA GLN A 66 9.42 8.62 4.84
C GLN A 66 9.42 9.76 3.82
N ALA A 67 8.25 10.34 3.56
CA ALA A 67 8.09 11.46 2.64
C ALA A 67 8.89 12.67 3.14
N LYS A 68 9.66 13.25 2.24
CA LYS A 68 10.25 14.59 2.42
C LYS A 68 9.45 15.67 1.69
N ASN A 69 8.59 15.28 0.75
CA ASN A 69 7.85 16.19 -0.11
C ASN A 69 6.41 15.69 -0.28
N ASP A 70 5.41 16.54 -0.11
CA ASP A 70 3.99 16.12 -0.14
C ASP A 70 3.46 15.81 -1.56
N LYS A 71 4.24 16.06 -2.61
CA LYS A 71 3.82 15.87 -4.01
C LYS A 71 3.73 14.42 -4.48
N GLY A 72 4.39 13.48 -3.78
CA GLY A 72 4.32 12.07 -4.16
C GLY A 72 5.03 11.71 -5.48
N ASP A 73 5.98 12.55 -5.93
CA ASP A 73 6.70 12.32 -7.19
C ASP A 73 7.55 11.03 -7.14
N ILE A 74 7.62 10.32 -8.28
CA ILE A 74 8.42 9.10 -8.44
C ILE A 74 9.46 9.35 -9.53
N ILE A 75 10.73 9.39 -9.15
CA ILE A 75 11.84 9.68 -10.06
C ILE A 75 12.75 8.46 -10.11
N VAL A 76 12.84 7.86 -11.29
CA VAL A 76 13.76 6.76 -11.58
C VAL A 76 14.94 7.32 -12.35
N THR A 77 16.17 7.03 -11.92
CA THR A 77 17.38 7.46 -12.61
C THR A 77 18.15 6.24 -13.09
N THR A 78 18.39 6.16 -14.39
CA THR A 78 19.13 5.08 -15.01
C THR A 78 20.43 5.58 -15.65
N LYS A 79 21.43 4.71 -15.76
CA LYS A 79 22.70 5.03 -16.42
C LYS A 79 22.53 5.22 -17.94
N SER A 80 21.64 4.45 -18.56
CA SER A 80 21.44 4.45 -20.02
C SER A 80 20.39 5.44 -20.52
N GLY A 81 19.35 5.75 -19.73
CA GLY A 81 18.26 6.68 -20.09
C GLY A 81 18.21 7.97 -19.27
N GLY A 82 19.09 8.14 -18.29
CA GLY A 82 19.14 9.34 -17.46
C GLY A 82 17.97 9.43 -16.48
N LYS A 83 17.49 10.66 -16.23
CA LYS A 83 16.41 10.93 -15.28
C LYS A 83 15.05 10.69 -15.93
N GLY A 84 14.27 9.81 -15.31
CA GLY A 84 12.91 9.46 -15.70
C GLY A 84 11.86 10.39 -15.12
N THR A 85 10.65 10.24 -15.64
CA THR A 85 9.46 10.99 -15.26
C THR A 85 8.34 10.04 -14.82
N SER A 86 7.45 10.52 -13.96
CA SER A 86 6.26 9.79 -13.54
C SER A 86 5.00 10.54 -13.94
N THR A 87 4.03 9.82 -14.51
CA THR A 87 2.67 10.35 -14.76
C THR A 87 1.75 10.15 -13.56
N VAL A 88 2.15 9.29 -12.63
CA VAL A 88 1.42 8.97 -11.40
C VAL A 88 2.17 9.48 -10.18
N SER A 89 1.43 9.73 -9.11
CA SER A 89 1.96 10.12 -7.81
C SER A 89 1.61 9.07 -6.76
N PHE A 90 2.48 8.94 -5.75
CA PHE A 90 2.27 8.08 -4.59
C PHE A 90 1.88 8.90 -3.37
N LYS A 91 0.76 8.54 -2.75
CA LYS A 91 0.26 9.21 -1.54
C LYS A 91 0.78 8.50 -0.29
N LEU A 92 1.75 9.09 0.38
CA LEU A 92 2.23 8.56 1.65
C LEU A 92 1.23 8.90 2.76
N LEU A 93 0.61 7.87 3.32
CA LEU A 93 -0.24 7.99 4.49
C LEU A 93 0.66 8.14 5.71
N LYS A 94 0.51 9.25 6.44
CA LYS A 94 1.13 9.38 7.75
C LYS A 94 0.44 8.35 8.64
N PRO A 95 1.17 7.51 9.41
CA PRO A 95 0.53 6.71 10.44
C PRO A 95 -0.10 7.71 11.39
N GLU A 96 -1.43 7.83 11.34
CA GLU A 96 -2.15 8.54 12.38
C GLU A 96 -1.76 7.84 13.68
N LYS A 97 -1.21 8.60 14.63
CA LYS A 97 -1.07 8.09 15.99
C LYS A 97 -2.47 7.65 16.36
N ILE A 98 -2.69 6.34 16.47
CA ILE A 98 -3.94 5.80 16.97
C ILE A 98 -4.07 6.39 18.37
N GLY A 99 -4.85 7.48 18.50
CA GLY A 99 -5.54 7.75 19.73
C GLY A 99 -6.34 6.49 20.01
N ILE A 100 -6.34 6.03 21.26
CA ILE A 100 -6.80 4.71 21.69
C ILE A 100 -8.36 4.58 21.57
N LEU A 101 -8.96 4.99 20.46
CA LEU A 101 -10.39 5.13 20.25
C LEU A 101 -10.76 4.71 18.83
N ASP A 102 -10.69 3.42 18.55
CA ASP A 102 -11.74 2.79 17.74
C ASP A 102 -12.11 1.48 18.44
N GLN A 103 -12.76 1.65 19.59
CA GLN A 103 -13.60 0.60 20.13
C GLN A 103 -14.83 0.51 19.22
N SER A 104 -14.99 -0.66 18.61
CA SER A 104 -16.27 -1.28 18.28
C SER A 104 -16.97 -0.83 16.99
N ALA A 105 -16.81 -1.66 15.94
CA ALA A 105 -17.87 -1.89 14.97
C ALA A 105 -17.72 -3.31 14.38
N CYS A 106 -17.99 -4.35 15.18
CA CYS A 106 -18.49 -5.58 14.58
C CYS A 106 -19.92 -5.26 14.13
N VAL A 107 -20.18 -5.41 12.83
CA VAL A 107 -21.54 -5.26 12.29
C VAL A 107 -22.39 -6.32 12.98
N VAL A 108 -23.20 -5.92 13.95
CA VAL A 108 -24.33 -6.72 14.40
C VAL A 108 -25.37 -6.54 13.30
N ASP A 109 -25.62 -7.59 12.52
CA ASP A 109 -26.72 -7.61 11.58
C ASP A 109 -28.02 -7.54 12.40
N GLU A 110 -28.60 -6.35 12.51
CA GLU A 110 -29.87 -6.09 13.20
C GLU A 110 -31.05 -6.59 12.37
N MET A 111 -31.08 -7.90 12.05
CA MET A 111 -32.23 -8.55 11.42
C MET A 111 -33.48 -8.30 12.27
N ASN A 112 -34.21 -7.28 11.81
CA ASN A 112 -35.38 -6.66 12.37
C ASN A 112 -36.54 -7.67 12.29
N TYR A 113 -36.70 -8.50 13.33
CA TYR A 113 -37.78 -9.48 13.41
C TYR A 113 -39.02 -8.84 14.05
N TYR A 114 -39.79 -8.12 13.24
CA TYR A 114 -41.23 -7.93 13.46
C TYR A 114 -41.89 -8.56 12.22
N ASP A 115 -42.88 -9.44 12.28
CA ASP A 115 -44.07 -9.50 13.12
C ASP A 115 -44.74 -10.85 12.87
N MET A 116 -45.17 -11.56 13.91
CA MET A 116 -46.53 -12.13 13.98
C MET A 116 -46.80 -12.77 15.35
N ARG A 117 -47.58 -12.04 16.15
CA ARG A 117 -48.75 -12.52 16.90
C ARG A 117 -48.66 -13.92 17.54
N THR A 118 -48.68 -13.97 18.88
CA THR A 118 -49.84 -14.43 19.70
C THR A 118 -49.41 -14.77 21.14
N ASP A 119 -49.96 -14.05 22.11
CA ASP A 119 -50.32 -14.42 23.49
C ASP A 119 -49.43 -15.35 24.37
N ARG A 120 -49.14 -14.81 25.57
CA ARG A 120 -48.98 -15.45 26.90
C ARG A 120 -47.63 -16.05 27.33
N ASN A 121 -47.07 -15.32 28.30
CA ASN A 121 -46.56 -15.80 29.59
C ASN A 121 -45.11 -16.34 29.63
N LYS A 122 -44.36 -15.82 30.62
CA LYS A 122 -43.06 -16.26 31.16
C LYS A 122 -41.80 -15.67 30.52
N GLU A 123 -41.09 -14.77 31.21
CA GLU A 123 -40.11 -14.95 32.29
C GLU A 123 -38.68 -14.83 31.75
N PHE A 124 -37.92 -13.93 32.37
CA PHE A 124 -36.51 -13.67 32.16
C PHE A 124 -35.66 -14.93 32.25
N LEU A 125 -34.75 -15.15 31.30
CA LEU A 125 -33.47 -15.78 31.61
C LEU A 125 -32.37 -15.39 30.61
N PHE A 126 -31.42 -14.60 31.11
CA PHE A 126 -30.11 -14.38 30.53
C PHE A 126 -29.35 -15.71 30.47
N VAL A 127 -28.85 -16.11 29.30
CA VAL A 127 -27.82 -17.16 29.19
C VAL A 127 -26.72 -16.67 28.25
N LEU A 128 -25.57 -16.33 28.83
CA LEU A 128 -24.31 -16.11 28.11
C LEU A 128 -23.70 -17.49 27.73
N PRO A 129 -23.17 -17.68 26.52
CA PRO A 129 -22.47 -18.92 26.17
C PRO A 129 -21.03 -18.95 26.72
N PRO A 130 -20.53 -20.12 27.16
CA PRO A 130 -19.17 -20.27 27.68
C PRO A 130 -18.13 -20.36 26.54
N CYS A 131 -16.98 -19.75 26.79
CA CYS A 131 -15.79 -19.76 25.95
C CYS A 131 -14.90 -20.96 26.32
N GLU A 132 -14.53 -21.81 25.35
CA GLU A 132 -13.46 -22.79 25.54
C GLU A 132 -12.43 -22.69 24.39
N PRO A 133 -11.12 -22.54 24.71
CA PRO A 133 -10.03 -22.65 23.75
C PRO A 133 -9.48 -24.08 23.67
N SER A 134 -9.28 -24.55 22.43
CA SER A 134 -8.74 -25.86 22.07
C SER A 134 -7.23 -25.98 22.31
N TRP A 135 -6.81 -27.04 23.03
CA TRP A 135 -5.44 -27.59 22.97
C TRP A 135 -5.45 -29.13 22.96
N HIS A 136 -5.08 -29.70 21.82
CA HIS A 136 -4.02 -30.71 21.69
C HIS A 136 -3.37 -30.56 20.30
#